data_AF-A0A024TAB0-F1
#
_entry.id   AF-A0A024TAB0-F1
#
_cell.length_a   1.000
_cell.length_b   1.000
_cell.length_c   1.000
_cell.angle_alpha   90.00
_cell.angle_beta   90.00
_cell.angle_gamma   90.00
#
_symmetry.space_group_name_H-M   'P 1'
#
loop_
_entity.id
_entity.type
_entity.pdbx_description
1 polymer ?
#
loop_
_entity_poly.entity_id
_entity_poly.type
_entity_poly.pdbx_seq_one_letter_code
_entity_poly.pdbx_strand_id
1 'polypeptide(L)' 'MKSWDATAARVLQIDGFGRKTLDGKKAAQRFGLLVEAHRKFQAKSKFMSGSNQEENEKTQLLDDLVALVDDHTSIKVEK' A
#
# COMPACT_ATOMS: atom_id res chain seq x y z
N MET A 1 -5.14 13.71 -9.09
CA MET A 1 -6.45 13.19 -8.64
C MET A 1 -7.05 12.18 -9.61
N LYS A 2 -7.14 12.46 -10.92
CA LYS A 2 -7.73 11.55 -11.92
C LYS A 2 -7.37 10.05 -11.79
N SER A 3 -6.09 9.72 -11.58
CA SER A 3 -5.68 8.32 -11.41
C SER A 3 -6.25 7.68 -10.15
N TRP A 4 -6.35 8.43 -9.06
CA TRP A 4 -6.96 7.95 -7.82
C TRP A 4 -8.47 7.79 -7.91
N ASP A 5 -9.14 8.65 -8.67
CA ASP A 5 -10.58 8.49 -8.95
C ASP A 5 -10.83 7.21 -9.77
N ALA A 6 -9.98 6.92 -10.76
CA ALA A 6 -10.03 5.67 -11.51
C ALA A 6 -9.75 4.44 -10.63
N THR A 7 -8.76 4.53 -9.73
CA THR A 7 -8.49 3.48 -8.74
C THR A 7 -9.69 3.28 -7.82
N ALA A 8 -10.30 4.35 -7.32
CA ALA A 8 -11.48 4.28 -6.46
C ALA A 8 -12.65 3.58 -7.17
N ALA A 9 -12.91 3.94 -8.43
CA ALA A 9 -13.96 3.32 -9.24
C ALA A 9 -13.72 1.81 -9.44
N ARG A 10 -12.48 1.40 -9.77
CA ARG A 10 -12.13 -0.01 -9.95
C ARG A 10 -12.25 -0.82 -8.66
N VAL A 11 -11.77 -0.26 -7.55
CA VAL A 11 -11.83 -0.92 -6.24
C VAL A 11 -13.27 -1.15 -5.79
N LEU A 12 -14.18 -0.21 -6.07
CA LEU A 12 -15.61 -0.35 -5.76
C LEU A 12 -16.32 -1.43 -6.62
N GLN A 13 -15.71 -1.88 -7.71
CA GLN A 13 -16.25 -2.97 -8.54
C GLN A 13 -15.86 -4.36 -8.04
N ILE A 14 -14.95 -4.46 -7.06
CA ILE A 14 -14.51 -5.73 -6.50
C ILE A 14 -15.61 -6.28 -5.60
N ASP A 15 -16.11 -7.49 -5.92
CA ASP A 15 -17.11 -8.16 -5.09
C ASP A 15 -16.56 -8.43 -3.68
N GLY A 16 -17.40 -8.24 -2.67
CA GLY A 16 -16.99 -8.34 -1.26
C GLY A 16 -16.12 -7.18 -0.76
N PHE A 17 -15.86 -6.12 -1.56
CA PHE A 17 -15.14 -4.95 -1.04
C PHE A 17 -16.00 -4.20 -0.01
N GLY A 18 -15.56 -4.20 1.25
CA GLY A 18 -16.39 -3.77 2.38
C GLY A 18 -16.78 -2.28 2.43
N ARG A 19 -16.28 -1.42 1.53
CA ARG A 19 -16.65 0.01 1.50
C ARG A 19 -17.67 0.27 0.41
N LYS A 20 -18.79 0.90 0.79
CA LYS A 20 -19.86 1.30 -0.13
C LYS A 20 -19.54 2.55 -0.96
N THR A 21 -18.63 3.40 -0.50
CA THR A 21 -18.21 4.61 -1.20
C THR A 21 -16.71 4.86 -1.04
N LEU A 22 -16.09 5.31 -2.12
CA LEU A 22 -14.68 5.66 -2.20
C LEU A 22 -14.51 6.71 -3.29
N ASP A 23 -13.85 7.83 -2.98
CA ASP A 23 -13.45 8.86 -3.94
C ASP A 23 -11.92 8.88 -4.04
N GLY A 24 -11.36 9.55 -5.06
CA GLY A 24 -9.92 9.57 -5.27
C GLY A 24 -9.14 10.16 -4.10
N LYS A 25 -9.69 11.14 -3.38
CA LYS A 25 -9.05 11.72 -2.19
C LYS A 25 -8.92 10.68 -1.08
N LYS A 26 -10.00 9.96 -0.77
CA LYS A 26 -10.01 8.89 0.22
C LYS A 26 -9.14 7.72 -0.22
N ALA A 27 -9.14 7.35 -1.51
CA ALA A 27 -8.29 6.29 -2.03
C ALA A 27 -6.80 6.62 -1.83
N ALA A 28 -6.38 7.84 -2.18
CA ALA A 28 -5.02 8.30 -1.98
C ALA A 28 -4.62 8.31 -0.49
N GLN A 29 -5.48 8.86 0.39
CA GLN A 29 -5.22 8.89 1.82
C GLN A 29 -5.09 7.47 2.40
N ARG A 30 -5.99 6.55 2.02
CA ARG A 30 -5.98 5.16 2.50
C ARG A 30 -4.75 4.41 2.01
N PHE A 31 -4.34 4.62 0.76
CA PHE A 31 -3.13 4.04 0.24
C PHE A 31 -1.89 4.52 1.02
N GLY A 32 -1.79 5.82 1.33
CA GLY A 32 -0.72 6.35 2.17
C GLY A 32 -0.66 5.70 3.56
N LEU A 33 -1.82 5.55 4.22
CA LEU A 33 -1.90 4.86 5.51
C LEU A 33 -1.50 3.38 5.42
N LEU A 34 -1.85 2.70 4.31
CA LEU A 34 -1.48 1.31 4.08
C LEU A 34 0.04 1.14 3.97
N VAL A 35 0.69 1.99 3.18
CA VAL A 35 2.15 2.04 3.03
C VAL A 35 2.82 2.33 4.37
N GLU A 36 2.35 3.33 5.12
CA GLU A 36 2.93 3.67 6.42
C GLU A 36 2.79 2.53 7.44
N ALA A 37 1.62 1.89 7.48
CA ALA A 37 1.38 0.76 8.38
C ALA A 37 2.32 -0.42 8.05
N HIS A 38 2.52 -0.70 6.76
CA HIS A 38 3.43 -1.78 6.33
C HIS A 38 4.88 -1.47 6.65
N ARG A 39 5.34 -0.21 6.46
CA ARG A 39 6.69 0.19 6.89
C ARG A 39 6.92 -0.01 8.38
N LYS A 40 5.92 0.31 9.21
CA LYS A 40 5.97 0.05 10.66
C LYS A 40 6.01 -1.44 10.97
N PHE A 41 5.29 -2.26 10.20
CA PHE A 41 5.36 -3.71 10.29
C PHE A 41 6.78 -4.21 9.95
N GLN A 42 7.34 -3.83 8.79
CA GLN A 42 8.69 -4.23 8.37
C GLN A 42 9.77 -3.77 9.35
N ALA A 43 9.66 -2.56 9.90
CA ALA A 43 10.58 -2.09 10.93
C ALA A 43 10.54 -2.99 12.17
N LYS A 44 9.37 -3.40 12.65
CA LYS A 44 9.21 -4.32 13.79
C LYS A 44 9.69 -5.73 13.46
N SER A 45 9.37 -6.25 12.27
CA SER A 45 9.82 -7.56 11.78
C SER A 45 11.35 -7.64 11.69
N LYS A 46 12.02 -6.56 11.27
CA LYS A 46 13.49 -6.48 11.22
C LYS A 46 14.14 -6.73 12.60
N PHE A 47 13.48 -6.36 13.69
CA PHE A 47 13.95 -6.61 15.06
C PHE A 47 13.54 -8.00 15.61
N MET A 48 12.66 -8.73 14.90
CA MET A 48 12.22 -10.11 15.24
C MET A 48 12.84 -11.18 14.33
N SER A 49 13.82 -10.80 13.50
CA SER A 49 14.57 -11.69 12.61
C SER A 49 15.19 -12.83 13.42
N GLY A 50 14.61 -14.02 13.28
CA GLY A 50 14.91 -15.20 14.10
C GLY A 50 13.68 -16.03 14.49
N SER A 51 12.48 -15.44 14.41
CA SER A 51 11.21 -16.17 14.51
C SER A 51 10.65 -16.50 13.13
N ASN A 52 10.06 -17.68 12.96
CA ASN A 52 9.43 -18.13 11.71
C ASN A 52 8.18 -17.27 11.44
N GLN A 53 8.35 -16.11 10.81
CA GLN A 53 7.24 -15.28 10.36
C GLN A 53 6.64 -15.94 9.11
N GLU A 54 5.34 -16.26 9.17
CA GLU A 54 4.57 -16.59 7.98
C GLU A 54 4.51 -15.37 7.06
N GLU A 55 5.37 -15.36 6.05
CA GLU A 55 5.21 -14.52 4.88
C GLU A 55 4.00 -15.03 4.10
N ASN A 56 3.00 -14.18 3.92
CA ASN A 56 1.82 -14.49 3.13
C ASN A 56 1.80 -13.64 1.86
N GLU A 57 0.99 -14.05 0.89
CA GLU A 57 0.89 -13.33 -0.41
C GLU A 57 0.57 -11.84 -0.22
N LYS A 58 -0.14 -11.48 0.86
CA LYS A 58 -0.44 -10.09 1.19
C LYS A 58 0.81 -9.31 1.62
N THR A 59 1.70 -9.88 2.43
CA THR A 59 2.93 -9.19 2.85
C THR A 59 3.86 -8.98 1.65
N GLN A 60 3.99 -9.98 0.78
CA GLN A 60 4.77 -9.85 -0.46
C GLN A 60 4.23 -8.72 -1.35
N LEU A 61 2.92 -8.67 -1.59
CA LEU A 61 2.31 -7.59 -2.38
C LEU A 61 2.53 -6.21 -1.77
N LEU A 62 2.53 -6.11 -0.43
CA LEU A 62 2.79 -4.85 0.26
C LEU A 62 4.27 -4.45 0.20
N ASP A 63 5.19 -5.40 0.20
CA ASP A 63 6.62 -5.15 -0.03
C ASP A 63 6.88 -4.60 -1.43
N ASP A 64 6.31 -5.24 -2.46
CA ASP A 64 6.42 -4.79 -3.85
C ASP A 64 5.83 -3.37 -4.02
N LEU A 65 4.68 -3.11 -3.40
CA LEU A 65 4.05 -1.78 -3.43
C LEU A 65 4.90 -0.72 -2.75
N VAL A 66 5.52 -1.03 -1.60
CA VAL A 66 6.40 -0.10 -0.89
C VAL A 66 7.64 0.22 -1.73
N ALA A 67 8.25 -0.79 -2.35
CA ALA A 67 9.41 -0.62 -3.23
C ALA A 67 9.08 0.30 -4.42
N LEU A 68 7.96 0.06 -5.12
CA LEU A 68 7.53 0.90 -6.24
C LEU A 68 7.28 2.36 -5.83
N VAL A 69 6.73 2.58 -4.63
CA VAL A 69 6.53 3.93 -4.09
C VAL A 69 7.87 4.60 -3.81
N ASP A 70 8.80 3.88 -3.18
CA ASP A 70 10.13 4.39 -2.85
C ASP A 70 10.90 4.75 -4.11
N ASP A 71 10.97 3.86 -5.10
CA ASP A 71 11.63 4.11 -6.38
C ASP A 71 11.07 5.36 -7.06
N HIS A 72 9.75 5.49 -7.11
CA HIS A 72 9.10 6.66 -7.70
C HIS A 72 9.37 7.95 -6.90
N THR A 73 9.54 7.88 -5.58
CA THR A 73 9.96 9.05 -4.78
C THR A 73 11.43 9.39 -4.95
N SER A 74 12.31 8.40 -5.05
CA SER A 74 13.75 8.58 -5.32
C SER A 74 13.97 9.26 -6.67
N ILE A 75 13.24 8.82 -7.70
CA ILE A 75 13.26 9.42 -9.05
C ILE A 75 12.80 10.88 -9.04
N LYS A 76 11.97 11.30 -8.07
CA LYS A 76 11.54 12.69 -7.94
C LYS A 76 12.53 13.60 -7.22
N VAL A 77 13.46 13.04 -6.44
CA VAL A 77 14.49 13.80 -5.73
C VAL A 77 15.69 14.09 -6.64
N GLU A 78 15.91 13.27 -7.67
CA GLU A 78 17.00 13.43 -8.65
C GLU A 78 16.65 14.30 -9.87
N LYS A 79 15.45 14.91 -9.91
CA LYS A 79 15.00 15.82 -10.97
C LYS A 79 14.86 17.25 -10.48
#